data_AF-A4SLB2-F1
#
_entry.id   AF-A4SLB2-F1
#
_cell.length_a   1.000
_cell.length_b   1.000
_cell.length_c   1.000
_cell.angle_alpha   90.00
_cell.angle_beta   90.00
_cell.angle_gamma   90.00
#
_symmetry.space_group_name_H-M   'P 1'
#
loop_
_entity.id
_entity.type
_entity.pdbx_description
1 polymer ?
#
loop_
_entity_poly.entity_id
_entity_poly.type
_entity_poly.pdbx_seq_one_letter_code
_entity_poly.pdbx_strand_id
1 'polypeptide(L)'
;MTAQPTQINLLNHHAAKRLRQLREQLALSRPKFADLLGIPPTTIKNYELGYREIGGGLFLLIAHHPDLKQHIDWLLTGQAPSQIAEA
;
A
#
# COMPACT_ATOMS: atom_id res chain seq x y z
N MET A 1 1.69 28.85 -10.68
CA MET A 1 1.72 28.58 -9.24
C MET A 1 1.68 27.06 -9.05
N THR A 2 2.82 26.38 -9.02
CA THR A 2 2.86 24.95 -8.71
C THR A 2 2.75 24.81 -7.19
N ALA A 3 1.59 24.36 -6.70
CA ALA A 3 1.44 24.03 -5.29
C ALA A 3 2.54 23.02 -4.92
N GLN A 4 3.35 23.33 -3.90
CA GLN A 4 4.30 22.37 -3.39
C GLN A 4 3.53 21.12 -2.91
N PRO A 5 4.00 19.91 -3.23
CA PRO A 5 3.35 18.70 -2.78
C PRO A 5 3.35 18.69 -1.25
N THR A 6 2.18 18.51 -0.65
CA THR A 6 2.08 18.40 0.81
C THR A 6 2.78 17.12 1.27
N GLN A 7 3.21 17.08 2.52
CA GLN A 7 3.85 15.89 3.10
C GLN A 7 2.99 14.62 2.94
N ILE A 8 1.66 14.78 2.99
CA ILE A 8 0.69 13.70 2.75
C ILE A 8 0.80 13.14 1.32
N ASN A 9 0.92 14.00 0.31
CA ASN A 9 1.07 13.56 -1.10
C ASN A 9 2.35 12.73 -1.29
N LEU A 10 3.45 13.16 -0.67
CA LEU A 10 4.72 12.44 -0.75
C LEU A 10 4.62 11.05 -0.09
N LEU A 11 4.06 10.99 1.12
CA LEU A 11 3.85 9.72 1.83
C LEU A 11 2.94 8.77 1.04
N ASN A 12 1.86 9.29 0.45
CA ASN A 12 0.97 8.50 -0.41
C ASN A 12 1.70 7.93 -1.63
N HIS A 13 2.54 8.73 -2.28
CA HIS A 13 3.33 8.26 -3.43
C HIS A 13 4.34 7.18 -3.02
N HIS A 14 4.97 7.28 -1.86
CA HIS A 14 5.82 6.21 -1.32
C HIS A 14 5.02 4.95 -0.99
N ALA A 15 3.86 5.07 -0.35
CA ALA A 15 2.99 3.94 -0.05
C ALA A 15 2.50 3.23 -1.32
N ALA A 16 2.17 3.97 -2.39
CA ALA A 16 1.79 3.40 -3.68
C ALA A 16 2.92 2.58 -4.33
N LYS A 17 4.17 3.06 -4.24
CA LYS A 17 5.33 2.30 -4.71
C LYS A 17 5.52 1.01 -3.91
N ARG A 18 5.36 1.07 -2.58
CA ARG A 18 5.46 -0.09 -1.71
C ARG A 18 4.33 -1.10 -1.97
N LEU A 19 3.11 -0.63 -2.23
CA LEU A 19 1.99 -1.50 -2.60
C LEU A 19 2.33 -2.33 -3.84
N ARG A 20 2.92 -1.70 -4.86
CA ARG A 20 3.38 -2.40 -6.06
C ARG A 20 4.45 -3.44 -5.74
N GLN A 21 5.45 -3.06 -4.96
CA GLN A 21 6.54 -3.95 -4.54
C GLN A 21 6.02 -5.15 -3.74
N LEU A 22 5.08 -4.93 -2.81
CA LEU A 22 4.43 -6.01 -2.06
C LEU A 22 3.74 -7.00 -3.00
N ARG A 23 2.98 -6.49 -3.97
CA ARG A 23 2.33 -7.34 -4.99
C ARG A 23 3.35 -8.14 -5.80
N GLU A 24 4.46 -7.51 -6.19
CA GLU A 24 5.55 -8.15 -6.94
C GLU A 24 6.26 -9.23 -6.10
N GLN A 25 6.49 -8.99 -4.81
CA GLN A 25 7.05 -9.99 -3.88
C GLN A 25 6.16 -11.21 -3.69
N LEU A 26 4.84 -11.00 -3.66
CA LEU A 26 3.86 -12.08 -3.59
C LEU A 26 3.67 -12.82 -4.93
N ALA A 27 4.37 -12.39 -5.99
CA ALA A 27 4.23 -12.90 -7.36
C ALA A 27 2.78 -12.88 -7.87
N LEU A 28 1.96 -11.93 -7.38
CA LEU A 28 0.55 -11.82 -7.76
C LEU A 28 0.37 -10.85 -8.92
N SER A 29 -0.51 -11.22 -9.85
CA SER A 29 -1.00 -10.28 -10.85
C SER A 29 -1.94 -9.25 -10.19
N ARG A 30 -2.03 -8.05 -10.77
CA ARG A 30 -2.96 -6.99 -10.34
C ARG A 30 -4.39 -7.50 -10.08
N PRO A 31 -5.02 -8.29 -10.97
CA PRO A 31 -6.36 -8.79 -10.72
C PRO A 31 -6.43 -9.77 -9.55
N LYS A 32 -5.45 -10.67 -9.37
CA LYS A 32 -5.42 -11.58 -8.21
C LYS A 32 -5.26 -10.83 -6.90
N PHE A 33 -4.41 -9.81 -6.88
CA PHE A 33 -4.20 -8.99 -5.69
C PHE A 33 -5.44 -8.15 -5.34
N ALA A 34 -6.14 -7.64 -6.36
CA ALA A 34 -7.38 -6.91 -6.18
C ALA A 34 -8.52 -7.80 -5.68
N ASP A 35 -8.64 -9.02 -6.22
CA ASP A 35 -9.59 -10.04 -5.80
C ASP A 35 -9.39 -10.43 -4.32
N LEU A 36 -8.13 -10.63 -3.92
CA LEU A 36 -7.74 -10.93 -2.53
C LEU A 36 -8.16 -9.82 -1.54
N LEU A 37 -8.17 -8.56 -2.01
CA LEU A 37 -8.62 -7.41 -1.21
C LEU A 37 -10.10 -7.08 -1.40
N GLY A 38 -10.83 -7.80 -2.27
CA GLY A 38 -12.23 -7.54 -2.58
C GLY A 38 -12.49 -6.20 -3.26
N ILE A 39 -11.53 -5.67 -4.02
CA ILE A 39 -11.64 -4.37 -4.71
C ILE A 39 -11.47 -4.52 -6.23
N PRO A 40 -11.96 -3.56 -7.03
CA PRO A 40 -11.75 -3.60 -8.48
C PRO A 40 -10.26 -3.55 -8.87
N PRO A 41 -9.83 -4.32 -9.88
CA PRO A 41 -8.44 -4.32 -10.36
C PRO A 41 -7.99 -2.96 -10.91
N THR A 42 -8.95 -2.18 -11.42
CA THR A 42 -8.73 -0.80 -11.85
C THR A 42 -8.31 0.11 -10.70
N THR A 43 -8.81 -0.14 -9.50
CA THR A 43 -8.45 0.61 -8.28
C THR A 43 -6.99 0.40 -7.91
N ILE A 44 -6.51 -0.86 -7.89
CA ILE A 44 -5.07 -1.17 -7.70
C ILE A 44 -4.22 -0.49 -8.77
N LYS A 45 -4.62 -0.59 -10.04
CA LYS A 45 -3.90 0.09 -11.14
C LYS A 45 -3.79 1.59 -10.92
N ASN A 46 -4.89 2.25 -10.50
CA ASN A 46 -4.92 3.70 -10.30
C ASN A 46 -4.04 4.15 -9.13
N TYR A 47 -4.00 3.37 -8.05
CA TYR A 47 -3.12 3.64 -6.91
C TYR A 47 -1.64 3.47 -7.30
N GLU A 48 -1.27 2.34 -7.89
CA GLU A 48 0.12 2.07 -8.27
C GLU A 48 0.68 3.06 -9.29
N LEU A 49 -0.17 3.60 -10.17
CA LEU A 49 0.22 4.59 -11.19
C LEU A 49 0.10 6.03 -10.69
N GLY A 50 -0.39 6.26 -9.46
CA GLY A 50 -0.56 7.60 -8.89
C GLY A 50 -1.70 8.42 -9.52
N TYR A 51 -2.59 7.79 -10.31
CA TYR A 51 -3.81 8.45 -10.81
C TYR A 51 -4.81 8.75 -9.70
N ARG A 52 -4.71 8.02 -8.58
CA ARG A 52 -5.53 8.23 -7.39
C ARG A 52 -4.67 8.04 -6.14
N GLU A 53 -4.89 8.87 -5.15
CA GLU A 53 -4.29 8.70 -3.83
C GLU A 53 -4.86 7.46 -3.12
N ILE A 54 -4.02 6.79 -2.34
CA ILE A 54 -4.45 5.66 -1.53
C ILE A 54 -5.26 6.18 -0.34
N GLY A 55 -6.53 5.77 -0.27
CA GLY A 55 -7.37 6.05 0.89
C GLY A 55 -7.03 5.13 2.07
N GLY A 56 -7.31 5.60 3.29
CA GLY A 56 -7.16 4.82 4.53
C GLY A 56 -7.82 3.44 4.47
N GLY A 57 -8.94 3.30 3.76
CA GLY A 57 -9.65 2.04 3.60
C GLY A 57 -8.81 0.90 2.99
N LEU A 58 -7.88 1.19 2.08
CA LEU A 58 -7.01 0.15 1.53
C LEU A 58 -6.08 -0.43 2.59
N PHE A 59 -5.51 0.44 3.43
CA PHE A 59 -4.64 0.02 4.53
C PHE A 59 -5.41 -0.81 5.56
N LEU A 60 -6.66 -0.46 5.85
CA LEU A 60 -7.51 -1.27 6.73
C LEU A 60 -7.78 -2.66 6.15
N LEU A 61 -8.08 -2.77 4.85
CA LEU A 61 -8.25 -4.07 4.19
C LEU A 61 -7.00 -4.95 4.32
N ILE A 62 -5.82 -4.37 4.08
CA ILE A 62 -4.53 -5.07 4.19
C ILE A 62 -4.24 -5.47 5.65
N ALA A 63 -4.50 -4.57 6.61
CA ALA A 63 -4.28 -4.80 8.03
C ALA A 63 -5.17 -5.92 8.59
N HIS A 64 -6.40 -6.06 8.07
CA HIS A 64 -7.33 -7.11 8.47
C HIS A 64 -7.13 -8.44 7.71
N HIS A 65 -6.36 -8.46 6.62
CA HIS A 65 -6.16 -9.66 5.83
C HIS A 65 -5.15 -10.62 6.49
N PRO A 66 -5.47 -11.91 6.68
CA PRO A 66 -4.62 -12.84 7.43
C PRO A 66 -3.20 -12.96 6.85
N ASP A 67 -3.07 -13.03 5.52
CA ASP A 67 -1.78 -13.17 4.85
C ASP A 67 -1.02 -11.85 4.66
N LEU A 68 -1.72 -10.71 4.60
CA LEU A 68 -1.10 -9.42 4.26
C LEU A 68 -0.83 -8.53 5.48
N LYS A 69 -1.48 -8.78 6.62
CA LYS A 69 -1.33 -7.95 7.83
C LYS A 69 0.13 -7.79 8.26
N GLN A 70 0.97 -8.81 8.07
CA GLN A 70 2.39 -8.78 8.43
C GLN A 70 3.21 -7.75 7.63
N HIS A 71 2.68 -7.29 6.49
CA HIS A 71 3.34 -6.33 5.62
C HIS A 71 2.86 -4.89 5.84
N ILE A 72 1.88 -4.66 6.73
CA ILE A 72 1.26 -3.34 6.91
C ILE A 72 2.25 -2.29 7.41
N ASP A 73 3.10 -2.64 8.38
CA ASP A 73 4.13 -1.74 8.93
C ASP A 73 5.08 -1.26 7.85
N TRP A 74 5.54 -2.19 7.01
CA TRP A 74 6.40 -1.88 5.87
C TRP A 74 5.67 -1.04 4.82
N LEU A 75 4.41 -1.35 4.53
CA LEU A 75 3.62 -0.58 3.57
C LEU A 75 3.46 0.89 4.00
N LEU A 76 3.15 1.12 5.29
CA LEU A 76 2.92 2.45 5.85
C LEU A 76 4.23 3.24 6.05
N THR A 77 5.23 2.62 6.69
CA THR A 77 6.44 3.33 7.13
C THR A 77 7.62 3.15 6.19
N GLY A 78 7.66 2.06 5.41
CA GLY A 78 8.80 1.66 4.59
C GLY A 78 9.95 1.05 5.38
N GLN A 79 9.78 0.89 6.67
CA GLN A 79 10.72 0.20 7.53
C GLN A 79 10.27 -1.25 7.62
N ALA A 80 11.23 -2.18 7.59
CA ALA A 80 10.93 -3.56 7.97
C ALA A 80 10.32 -3.54 9.38
N PRO A 81 9.41 -4.48 9.71
CA PRO A 81 8.82 -4.55 11.05
C PRO A 81 9.97 -4.62 12.05
N SER A 82 10.24 -3.49 12.70
CA SER A 82 11.23 -3.40 13.74
C SER A 82 10.56 -4.09 14.90
N GLN A 83 11.07 -5.25 15.28
CA GLN A 83 10.67 -5.88 16.52
C GLN A 83 10.80 -4.80 17.58
N ILE A 84 9.68 -4.41 18.18
CA ILE A 84 9.68 -3.46 19.28
C ILE A 84 10.57 -4.12 20.33
N ALA A 85 11.78 -3.59 20.51
CA ALA A 85 12.63 -4.01 21.60
C ALA A 85 11.88 -3.58 22.86
N GLU A 86 11.29 -4.56 23.55
CA GLU A 86 10.74 -4.38 24.89
C GLU A 86 11.81 -3.72 25.75
N ALA A 87 11.49 -2.54 26.29
CA ALA A 87 12.29 -1.79 27.24
C ALA A 87 11.73 -1.98 28.65
#